data_AF-A0A7X7FJH8-F1
#
_entry.id   AF-A0A7X7FJH8-F1
#
_cell.length_a   1.000
_cell.length_b   1.000
_cell.length_c   1.000
_cell.angle_alpha   90.00
_cell.angle_beta   90.00
_cell.angle_gamma   90.00
#
_symmetry.space_group_name_H-M   'P 1'
#
loop_
_entity.id
_entity.type
_entity.pdbx_description
1 polymer ?
#
loop_
_entity_poly.entity_id
_entity_poly.type
_entity_poly.pdbx_seq_one_letter_code
_entity_poly.pdbx_strand_id
1 'polypeptide(L)'
;ATDAVPCGEPLVMHLPADSGTAVGLKIIGPEGTGDFGELATEGNWVVWRWPAVGYPGVYQVQRDDKTVFAAATGIAAQESDLTSLSESVFKDRLAGGRTVRYRSAAAEQDKQDDIWLWFAVACVTCLCVELGVLRVFRT
;
A
#
# COMPACT_ATOMS: atom_id res chain seq x y z
N ALA A 1 -13.80 17.53 5.28
CA ALA A 1 -13.97 16.33 4.44
C ALA A 1 -14.40 15.22 5.38
N THR A 2 -15.49 14.52 5.09
CA THR A 2 -15.90 13.39 5.93
C THR A 2 -14.97 12.23 5.60
N ASP A 3 -14.15 11.81 6.55
CA ASP A 3 -13.17 10.74 6.34
C ASP A 3 -13.90 9.46 5.94
N ALA A 4 -13.45 8.83 4.85
CA ALA A 4 -14.01 7.56 4.39
C ALA A 4 -13.75 6.47 5.42
N VAL A 5 -14.73 5.58 5.60
CA VAL A 5 -14.58 4.42 6.49
C VAL A 5 -13.53 3.46 5.91
N PRO A 6 -12.51 3.05 6.67
CA PRO A 6 -11.50 2.13 6.16
C PRO A 6 -12.10 0.76 5.81
N CYS A 7 -11.71 0.22 4.66
CA CYS A 7 -12.06 -1.14 4.23
C CYS A 7 -11.46 -2.17 5.20
N GLY A 8 -12.12 -3.32 5.37
CA GLY A 8 -11.67 -4.41 6.24
C GLY A 8 -11.90 -4.19 7.74
N GLU A 9 -12.07 -2.94 8.18
CA GLU A 9 -12.32 -2.60 9.57
C GLU A 9 -13.82 -2.70 9.94
N PRO A 10 -14.15 -2.92 11.22
CA PRO A 10 -15.53 -2.91 11.68
C PRO A 10 -16.12 -1.50 11.65
N LEU A 11 -17.42 -1.43 11.34
CA LEU A 11 -18.18 -0.20 11.25
C LEU A 11 -19.40 -0.25 12.17
N VAL A 12 -19.60 0.83 12.92
CA VAL A 12 -20.83 1.09 13.68
C VAL A 12 -21.24 2.54 13.45
N MET A 13 -22.39 2.78 12.83
CA MET A 13 -22.91 4.12 12.58
C MET A 13 -24.38 4.24 12.96
N HIS A 14 -24.74 5.40 13.50
CA HIS A 14 -26.13 5.78 13.71
C HIS A 14 -26.65 6.44 12.45
N LEU A 15 -27.81 5.99 11.98
CA LEU A 15 -28.53 6.66 10.90
C LEU A 15 -29.23 7.92 11.41
N PRO A 16 -29.50 8.89 10.51
CA PRO A 16 -30.32 10.07 10.82
C PRO A 16 -31.67 9.71 11.44
N ALA A 17 -32.18 10.55 12.34
CA ALA A 17 -33.42 10.30 13.10
C ALA A 17 -34.67 10.12 12.21
N ASP A 18 -34.67 10.73 11.03
CA ASP A 18 -35.73 10.64 10.02
C ASP A 18 -35.68 9.34 9.19
N SER A 19 -34.72 8.46 9.44
CA SER A 19 -34.61 7.14 8.79
C SER A 19 -35.72 6.16 9.23
N GLY A 20 -36.41 6.44 10.35
CA GLY A 20 -37.47 5.60 10.89
C GLY A 20 -36.95 4.32 11.56
N THR A 21 -37.64 3.20 11.39
CA THR A 21 -37.23 1.89 11.93
C THR A 21 -36.35 1.11 10.93
N ALA A 22 -35.64 0.08 11.38
CA ALA A 22 -34.80 -0.74 10.49
C ALA A 22 -35.62 -1.56 9.48
N VAL A 23 -36.91 -1.80 9.77
CA VAL A 23 -37.81 -2.56 8.90
C VAL A 23 -37.99 -1.85 7.56
N GLY A 24 -37.73 -2.59 6.47
CA GLY A 24 -37.83 -2.10 5.10
C GLY A 24 -36.60 -1.32 4.61
N LEU A 25 -35.59 -1.12 5.45
CA LEU A 25 -34.31 -0.58 5.00
C LEU A 25 -33.48 -1.67 4.32
N LYS A 26 -32.76 -1.27 3.28
CA LYS A 26 -31.79 -2.11 2.57
C LYS A 26 -30.49 -1.35 2.37
N ILE A 27 -29.37 -2.06 2.39
CA ILE A 27 -28.07 -1.49 2.07
C ILE A 27 -27.74 -1.88 0.62
N ILE A 28 -27.43 -0.87 -0.20
CA ILE A 28 -27.01 -1.02 -1.59
C ILE A 28 -25.55 -0.61 -1.69
N GLY A 29 -24.67 -1.55 -2.03
CA GLY A 29 -23.26 -1.30 -2.26
C GLY A 29 -22.97 -0.81 -3.68
N PRO A 30 -21.68 -0.53 -3.98
CA PRO A 30 -21.26 -0.03 -5.28
C PRO A 30 -21.56 -1.01 -6.43
N GLU A 31 -21.59 -2.31 -6.16
CA GLU A 31 -21.90 -3.36 -7.14
C GLU A 31 -23.34 -3.89 -7.02
N GLY A 32 -24.20 -3.24 -6.22
CA GLY A 32 -25.60 -3.64 -6.02
C GLY A 32 -25.87 -4.23 -4.64
N THR A 33 -26.78 -5.22 -4.57
CA THR A 33 -27.21 -5.84 -3.32
C THR A 33 -26.23 -6.91 -2.85
N GLY A 34 -26.01 -7.02 -1.54
CA GLY A 34 -25.13 -8.01 -0.94
C GLY A 34 -25.25 -7.99 0.59
N ASP A 35 -24.38 -8.76 1.25
CA ASP A 35 -24.25 -8.73 2.71
C ASP A 35 -23.30 -7.60 3.11
N PHE A 36 -23.87 -6.48 3.53
CA PHE A 36 -23.14 -5.28 3.93
C PHE A 36 -23.34 -4.96 5.42
N GLY A 37 -23.60 -5.99 6.21
CA GLY A 37 -23.89 -5.87 7.63
C GLY A 37 -25.36 -5.73 7.95
N GLU A 38 -25.64 -5.41 9.22
CA GLU A 38 -26.95 -5.45 9.83
C GLU A 38 -27.45 -4.05 10.19
N LEU A 39 -28.72 -3.81 9.92
CA LEU A 39 -29.46 -2.64 10.41
C LEU A 39 -30.36 -3.08 11.57
N ALA A 40 -30.13 -2.53 12.75
CA ALA A 40 -30.92 -2.81 13.94
C ALA A 40 -31.56 -1.53 14.49
N THR A 41 -32.81 -1.61 14.93
CA THR A 41 -33.45 -0.51 15.66
C THR A 41 -33.07 -0.58 17.14
N GLU A 42 -32.46 0.48 17.65
CA GLU A 42 -32.09 0.62 19.05
C GLU A 42 -32.74 1.89 19.62
N GLY A 43 -33.83 1.71 20.36
CA GLY A 43 -34.66 2.83 20.81
C GLY A 43 -35.28 3.57 19.63
N ASN A 44 -34.96 4.87 19.51
CA ASN A 44 -35.45 5.75 18.44
C ASN A 44 -34.46 5.90 17.27
N TRP A 45 -33.39 5.10 17.25
CA TRP A 45 -32.35 5.19 16.24
C TRP A 45 -32.23 3.87 15.48
N VAL A 46 -31.71 3.94 14.25
CA VAL A 46 -31.22 2.77 13.54
C VAL A 46 -29.70 2.78 13.59
N VAL A 47 -29.13 1.65 13.97
CA VAL A 47 -27.69 1.44 13.99
C VAL A 47 -27.33 0.49 12.85
N TRP A 48 -26.39 0.90 12.02
CA TRP A 48 -25.75 0.05 11.03
C TRP A 48 -24.45 -0.53 11.60
N ARG A 49 -24.39 -1.85 11.68
CA ARG A 49 -23.22 -2.61 12.12
C ARG A 49 -22.70 -3.46 10.98
N TRP A 50 -21.42 -3.31 10.64
CA TRP A 50 -20.79 -4.13 9.63
C TRP A 50 -19.46 -4.67 10.18
N PRO A 51 -19.34 -5.98 10.45
CA PRO A 51 -18.14 -6.52 11.12
C PRO A 51 -16.82 -6.31 10.36
N ALA A 52 -16.88 -6.26 9.04
CA ALA A 52 -15.74 -5.95 8.19
C ALA A 52 -16.26 -5.25 6.93
N VAL A 53 -15.91 -3.97 6.79
CA VAL A 53 -16.31 -3.16 5.64
C VAL A 53 -15.73 -3.73 4.34
N GLY A 54 -16.56 -3.77 3.30
CA GLY A 54 -16.20 -4.31 1.99
C GLY A 54 -15.26 -3.41 1.19
N TYR A 55 -15.28 -3.59 -0.13
CA TYR A 55 -14.44 -2.85 -1.08
C TYR A 55 -14.76 -1.34 -1.10
N PRO A 56 -13.78 -0.49 -1.48
CA PRO A 56 -13.96 0.95 -1.52
C PRO A 56 -15.10 1.38 -2.45
N GLY A 57 -15.87 2.36 -2.01
CA GLY A 57 -17.06 2.83 -2.72
C GLY A 57 -18.10 3.44 -1.79
N VAL A 58 -19.23 3.84 -2.37
CA VAL A 58 -20.35 4.42 -1.62
C VAL A 58 -21.42 3.35 -1.39
N TYR A 59 -21.74 3.14 -0.12
CA TYR A 59 -22.81 2.24 0.31
C TYR A 59 -23.98 3.08 0.80
N GLN A 60 -25.15 2.80 0.24
CA GLN A 60 -26.36 3.59 0.44
C GLN A 60 -27.37 2.78 1.26
N VAL A 61 -27.86 3.36 2.34
CA VAL A 61 -29.05 2.83 3.01
C VAL A 61 -30.27 3.44 2.34
N GLN A 62 -31.17 2.59 1.86
CA GLN A 62 -32.35 2.99 1.11
C GLN A 62 -33.64 2.49 1.78
N ARG A 63 -34.70 3.29 1.62
CA ARG A 63 -36.10 2.92 1.88
C ARG A 63 -36.89 3.20 0.60
N ASP A 64 -37.66 2.23 0.11
CA ASP A 64 -38.49 2.40 -1.10
C ASP A 64 -37.71 3.04 -2.27
N ASP A 65 -36.49 2.55 -2.52
CA ASP A 65 -35.55 3.02 -3.55
C ASP A 65 -35.04 4.47 -3.39
N LYS A 66 -35.31 5.10 -2.25
CA LYS A 66 -34.76 6.42 -1.88
C LYS A 66 -33.65 6.28 -0.85
N THR A 67 -32.52 6.92 -1.12
CA THR A 67 -31.39 6.97 -0.19
C THR A 67 -31.72 7.83 1.02
N VAL A 68 -31.70 7.21 2.21
CA VAL A 68 -31.90 7.87 3.50
C VAL A 68 -30.57 8.17 4.19
N PHE A 69 -29.53 7.39 3.88
CA PHE A 69 -28.18 7.61 4.40
C PHE A 69 -27.15 7.01 3.44
N ALA A 70 -25.91 7.49 3.47
CA ALA A 70 -24.82 6.89 2.71
C ALA A 70 -23.49 7.04 3.44
N ALA A 71 -22.64 6.03 3.31
CA ALA A 71 -21.28 6.03 3.81
C ALA A 71 -20.29 5.77 2.68
N ALA A 72 -19.25 6.60 2.60
CA ALA A 72 -18.12 6.35 1.73
C ALA A 72 -17.11 5.46 2.46
N THR A 73 -16.60 4.47 1.76
CA THR A 73 -15.57 3.55 2.22
C THR A 73 -14.33 3.71 1.35
N GLY A 74 -13.15 3.53 1.93
CA GLY A 74 -11.87 3.75 1.25
C GLY A 74 -10.80 2.82 1.79
N ILE A 75 -9.78 2.56 0.98
CA ILE A 75 -8.57 1.88 1.46
C ILE A 75 -7.85 2.84 2.42
N ALA A 76 -7.39 2.33 3.57
CA ALA A 76 -6.68 3.17 4.53
C ALA A 76 -5.45 3.80 3.87
N ALA A 77 -5.14 5.05 4.21
CA ALA A 77 -4.04 5.79 3.57
C ALA A 77 -2.72 5.00 3.65
N GLN A 78 -2.48 4.33 4.78
CA GLN A 78 -1.31 3.50 5.06
C GLN A 78 -1.21 2.26 4.15
N GLU A 79 -2.32 1.74 3.65
CA GLU A 79 -2.35 0.59 2.73
C GLU A 79 -2.33 1.03 1.26
N SER A 80 -2.83 2.24 0.97
CA SER A 80 -2.82 2.81 -0.39
C SER A 80 -1.53 3.53 -0.76
N ASP A 81 -0.66 3.81 0.22
CA ASP A 81 0.62 4.47 -0.02
C ASP A 81 1.61 3.50 -0.69
N LEU A 82 1.79 3.69 -2.00
CA LEU A 82 2.69 2.90 -2.84
C LEU A 82 4.11 3.47 -2.87
N THR A 83 4.43 4.48 -2.05
CA THR A 83 5.80 4.97 -1.97
C THR A 83 6.72 3.85 -1.49
N SER A 84 7.87 3.73 -2.15
CA SER A 84 8.87 2.75 -1.77
C SER A 84 9.32 3.00 -0.33
N LEU A 85 9.26 1.95 0.49
CA LEU A 85 9.81 1.99 1.83
C LEU A 85 11.32 2.28 1.78
N SER A 86 11.79 3.18 2.63
CA SER A 86 13.21 3.49 2.74
C SER A 86 13.99 2.29 3.29
N GLU A 87 15.28 2.22 2.93
CA GLU A 87 16.15 1.13 3.38
C GLU A 87 16.22 1.03 4.92
N SER A 88 16.17 2.17 5.61
CA SER A 88 16.15 2.25 7.08
C SER A 88 14.95 1.52 7.71
N VAL A 89 13.80 1.47 7.04
CA VAL A 89 12.65 0.70 7.55
C VAL A 89 12.98 -0.79 7.61
N PHE A 90 13.67 -1.32 6.60
CA PHE A 90 14.06 -2.72 6.57
C PHE A 90 15.22 -3.03 7.51
N LYS A 91 16.25 -2.18 7.54
CA LYS A 91 17.47 -2.40 8.34
C LYS A 91 17.28 -2.13 9.82
N ASP A 92 16.44 -1.15 10.19
CA ASP A 92 16.36 -0.70 11.58
C ASP A 92 15.07 -1.21 12.23
N ARG A 93 13.91 -0.98 11.60
CA ARG A 93 12.60 -1.29 12.19
C ARG A 93 12.21 -2.76 12.03
N LEU A 94 12.34 -3.33 10.82
CA LEU A 94 11.85 -4.69 10.52
C LEU A 94 12.91 -5.78 10.73
N ALA A 95 14.19 -5.42 10.79
CA ALA A 95 15.27 -6.37 10.98
C ALA A 95 15.21 -7.10 12.33
N GLY A 96 14.66 -6.48 13.37
CA GLY A 96 14.55 -7.08 14.71
C GLY A 96 15.89 -7.63 15.22
N GLY A 97 17.00 -6.96 14.92
CA GLY A 97 18.36 -7.38 15.26
C GLY A 97 19.00 -8.43 14.34
N ARG A 98 18.36 -8.80 13.21
CA ARG A 98 18.90 -9.74 12.22
C ARG A 98 19.48 -9.03 11.01
N THR A 99 20.48 -9.63 10.38
CA THR A 99 21.04 -9.10 9.13
C THR A 99 20.08 -9.35 7.97
N VAL A 100 19.42 -8.30 7.48
CA VAL A 100 18.57 -8.35 6.29
C VAL A 100 19.38 -7.90 5.07
N ARG A 101 19.46 -8.75 4.03
CA ARG A 101 20.03 -8.36 2.74
C ARG A 101 18.92 -7.77 1.87
N TYR A 102 19.08 -6.51 1.48
CA TYR A 102 18.18 -5.79 0.60
C TYR A 102 18.91 -5.47 -0.71
N ARG A 103 18.15 -5.40 -1.83
CA ARG A 103 18.65 -5.02 -3.15
C ARG A 103 17.71 -3.98 -3.74
N SER A 104 18.09 -2.71 -3.68
CA SER A 104 17.40 -1.61 -4.38
C SER A 104 18.05 -1.32 -5.72
N ALA A 105 17.24 -0.83 -6.66
CA ALA A 105 17.74 -0.21 -7.89
C ALA A 105 18.50 1.10 -7.64
N ALA A 106 18.25 1.76 -6.50
CA ALA A 106 18.89 3.00 -6.07
C ALA A 106 20.07 2.81 -5.10
N ALA A 107 20.41 1.57 -4.73
CA ALA A 107 21.60 1.34 -3.90
C ALA A 107 22.84 1.62 -4.75
N GLU A 108 23.68 2.53 -4.24
CA GLU A 108 24.98 2.83 -4.80
C GLU A 108 25.80 1.54 -4.92
N GLN A 109 26.32 1.30 -6.13
CA GLN A 109 26.98 0.05 -6.52
C GLN A 109 28.43 -0.01 -6.01
N ASP A 110 28.67 0.50 -4.80
CA ASP A 110 30.00 0.91 -4.30
C ASP A 110 31.06 -0.19 -4.29
N LYS A 111 30.66 -1.46 -4.22
CA LYS A 111 31.62 -2.58 -4.07
C LYS A 111 31.89 -3.37 -5.34
N GLN A 112 31.03 -3.26 -6.36
CA GLN A 112 31.19 -4.05 -7.58
C GLN A 112 32.07 -3.35 -8.63
N ASP A 113 32.08 -2.01 -8.62
CA ASP A 113 32.85 -1.22 -9.57
C ASP A 113 34.37 -1.30 -9.31
N ASP A 114 34.77 -1.50 -8.06
CA ASP A 114 36.18 -1.50 -7.65
C ASP A 114 36.98 -2.69 -8.26
N ILE A 115 36.36 -3.87 -8.37
CA ILE A 115 37.03 -5.06 -8.96
C ILE A 115 37.26 -4.90 -10.47
N TRP A 116 36.30 -4.33 -11.19
CA TRP A 116 36.43 -4.11 -12.64
C TRP A 116 37.51 -3.08 -12.96
N LEU A 117 37.65 -2.06 -12.11
CA LEU A 117 38.73 -1.08 -12.21
C LEU A 117 40.10 -1.75 -12.14
N TRP A 118 40.30 -2.69 -11.19
CA TRP A 118 41.56 -3.42 -11.06
C TRP A 118 41.89 -4.29 -12.29
N PHE A 119 40.89 -4.93 -12.90
CA PHE A 119 41.08 -5.67 -14.16
C PHE A 119 41.50 -4.75 -15.30
N ALA A 120 40.86 -3.58 -15.44
CA ALA A 120 41.20 -2.61 -16.46
C ALA A 120 42.65 -2.10 -16.29
N VAL A 121 43.06 -1.79 -15.06
CA VAL A 121 44.43 -1.36 -14.73
C VAL A 121 45.46 -2.43 -15.10
N ALA A 122 45.18 -3.70 -14.80
CA ALA A 122 46.07 -4.81 -15.14
C ALA A 122 46.25 -4.95 -16.66
N CYS A 123 45.16 -4.88 -17.43
CA CYS A 123 45.21 -4.94 -18.90
C CYS A 123 46.01 -3.79 -19.51
N VAL A 124 45.79 -2.55 -19.06
CA VAL A 124 46.54 -1.38 -19.54
C VAL A 124 48.02 -1.51 -19.21
N THR A 125 48.35 -1.99 -18.03
CA THR A 125 49.75 -2.20 -17.61
C THR A 125 50.44 -3.24 -18.50
N CYS A 126 49.76 -4.37 -18.78
CA CYS A 126 50.28 -5.39 -19.69
C CYS A 126 50.55 -4.83 -21.09
N LEU A 127 49.61 -4.05 -21.64
CA LEU A 127 49.75 -3.40 -22.94
C LEU A 127 50.92 -2.40 -22.98
N CYS A 128 51.11 -1.61 -21.92
CA CYS A 128 52.24 -0.70 -21.80
C CYS A 128 53.59 -1.44 -21.74
N VAL A 129 53.65 -2.57 -21.03
CA VAL A 129 54.86 -3.41 -20.96
C VAL A 129 55.17 -3.99 -22.35
N GLU A 130 54.17 -4.52 -23.05
CA GLU A 130 54.34 -5.04 -24.42
C GLU A 130 54.89 -3.97 -25.37
N LEU A 131 54.34 -2.75 -25.33
CA LEU A 131 54.83 -1.62 -26.13
C LEU A 131 56.27 -1.23 -25.76
N GLY A 132 56.61 -1.24 -24.47
CA GLY A 132 57.96 -0.97 -23.97
C GLY A 132 58.97 -2.00 -24.46
N VAL A 133 58.64 -3.29 -24.37
CA VAL A 133 59.47 -4.39 -24.88
C VAL A 133 59.66 -4.25 -26.39
N LEU A 134 58.59 -4.04 -27.15
CA LEU A 134 58.69 -3.83 -28.60
C LEU A 134 59.59 -2.65 -28.95
N ARG A 135 59.54 -1.55 -28.18
CA ARG A 135 60.40 -0.37 -28.40
C ARG A 135 61.87 -0.67 -28.09
N VAL A 136 62.17 -1.45 -27.06
CA VAL A 136 63.54 -1.82 -26.69
C VAL A 136 64.16 -2.80 -27.68
N PHE A 137 63.40 -3.76 -28.21
CA PHE A 137 63.93 -4.81 -29.09
C PHE A 137 63.82 -4.52 -30.60
N ARG A 138 63.02 -3.53 -31.03
CA ARG A 138 62.94 -3.08 -32.45
C ARG A 138 63.66 -1.75 -32.72
N THR A 139 64.44 -1.23 -31.78
CA THR A 139 65.39 -0.14 -32.01
C THR A 139 66.80 -0.70 -31.93
#